data_AF-A0A1P8K5L5-F1
#
_entry.id   AF-A0A1P8K5L5-F1
#
_cell.length_a   1.000
_cell.length_b   1.000
_cell.length_c   1.000
_cell.angle_alpha   90.00
_cell.angle_beta   90.00
_cell.angle_gamma   90.00
#
_symmetry.space_group_name_H-M   'P 1'
#
loop_
_entity.id
_entity.type
_entity.pdbx_description
1 polymer ?
#
loop_
_entity_poly.entity_id
_entity_poly.type
_entity_poly.pdbx_seq_one_letter_code
_entity_poly.pdbx_strand_id
1 'polypeptide(L)'
;MKQAQRGFTLIELVMVIVILGVLAAVAIPKFVDLKSDAQAASLKGVAGAAASASAINYGGCAISTAASDANKCKVVNSCDSIKQALSGGVWPTGYSVTGAGSVTNGTSSTCTLSLSGYTPTTTFEIISAGNP
;
A
#
# COMPACT_ATOMS: atom_id res chain seq x y z
N MET A 1 -12.28 62.95 4.02
CA MET A 1 -12.08 62.46 2.64
C MET A 1 -12.87 61.17 2.50
N LYS A 2 -13.88 61.13 1.61
CA LYS A 2 -14.80 59.99 1.48
C LYS A 2 -14.15 58.98 0.54
N GLN A 3 -13.70 57.83 1.05
CA GLN A 3 -13.10 56.81 0.19
C GLN A 3 -14.17 56.25 -0.75
N ALA A 4 -13.90 56.31 -2.06
CA ALA A 4 -14.76 55.73 -3.07
C ALA A 4 -14.63 54.20 -2.99
N GLN A 5 -15.70 53.53 -2.56
CA GLN A 5 -15.76 52.08 -2.55
C GLN A 5 -15.79 51.58 -4.00
N ARG A 6 -14.65 51.09 -4.49
CA ARG A 6 -14.54 50.45 -5.81
C ARG A 6 -15.18 49.06 -5.69
N GLY A 7 -16.38 48.90 -6.25
CA GLY A 7 -17.00 47.59 -6.42
C GLY A 7 -16.23 46.74 -7.44
N PHE A 8 -16.30 45.42 -7.28
CA PHE A 8 -15.73 44.45 -8.23
C PHE A 8 -16.50 44.52 -9.55
N THR A 9 -15.80 44.52 -10.69
CA THR A 9 -16.48 44.55 -11.99
C THR A 9 -16.98 43.15 -12.38
N LEU A 10 -18.09 43.08 -13.12
CA LEU A 10 -18.59 41.79 -13.64
C LEU A 10 -17.55 41.12 -14.55
N ILE A 11 -16.78 41.91 -15.30
CA ILE A 11 -15.73 41.38 -16.18
C ILE A 11 -14.56 40.79 -15.40
N GLU A 12 -14.19 41.35 -14.24
CA GLU A 12 -13.17 40.75 -13.36
C GLU A 12 -13.64 39.39 -12.82
N LEU A 13 -14.93 39.24 -12.51
CA LEU A 13 -15.44 37.96 -12.03
C LEU A 13 -15.43 36.91 -13.16
N VAL A 14 -15.84 37.32 -14.36
CA VAL A 14 -15.86 36.45 -15.54
C VAL A 14 -14.44 36.04 -15.95
N MET A 15 -13.47 36.95 -15.96
CA MET A 15 -12.09 36.59 -16.33
C MET A 15 -11.49 35.58 -15.33
N VAL A 16 -11.81 35.69 -14.03
CA VAL A 16 -11.30 34.79 -13.00
C VAL A 16 -11.83 33.36 -13.21
N ILE A 17 -13.13 33.18 -13.43
CA ILE A 17 -13.68 31.84 -13.67
C ILE A 17 -13.17 31.23 -14.98
N VAL A 18 -12.90 32.04 -16.01
CA VAL A 18 -12.29 31.57 -17.27
C VAL A 18 -10.87 31.08 -17.02
N ILE A 19 -10.05 31.84 -16.29
CA ILE A 19 -8.68 31.44 -15.96
C ILE A 19 -8.69 30.16 -15.12
N LEU A 20 -9.53 30.09 -14.08
CA LEU A 20 -9.68 28.89 -13.25
C LEU A 20 -10.18 27.68 -14.06
N GLY A 21 -11.07 27.90 -15.03
CA GLY A 21 -11.56 26.86 -15.93
C GLY A 21 -10.45 26.24 -16.79
N VAL A 22 -9.57 27.07 -17.37
CA VAL A 22 -8.42 26.59 -18.15
C VAL A 22 -7.42 25.85 -17.26
N LEU A 23 -7.11 26.40 -16.08
CA LEU A 23 -6.20 25.76 -15.13
C LEU A 23 -6.74 24.40 -14.66
N ALA A 24 -8.04 24.30 -14.37
CA ALA A 24 -8.67 23.05 -13.97
C ALA A 24 -8.63 21.99 -15.09
N ALA A 25 -8.89 22.39 -16.34
CA ALA A 25 -8.87 21.48 -17.49
C ALA A 25 -7.51 20.80 -17.69
N VAL A 26 -6.40 21.49 -17.42
CA VAL A 26 -5.05 20.93 -17.53
C VAL A 26 -4.58 20.22 -16.26
N ALA A 27 -4.98 20.70 -15.08
CA ALA A 27 -4.51 20.17 -13.80
C ALA A 27 -5.21 18.86 -13.38
N ILE A 28 -6.51 18.72 -13.67
CA ILE A 28 -7.28 17.54 -13.24
C ILE A 28 -6.73 16.23 -13.81
N PRO A 29 -6.45 16.09 -15.13
CA PRO A 29 -5.90 14.85 -15.67
C PRO A 29 -4.58 14.46 -14.99
N LYS A 30 -3.68 15.44 -14.81
CA LYS A 30 -2.39 15.22 -14.15
C LYS A 30 -2.53 14.80 -12.69
N PHE A 31 -3.47 15.39 -11.97
CA PHE A 31 -3.72 15.03 -10.58
C PHE A 31 -4.22 13.57 -10.45
N VAL A 32 -5.07 13.12 -11.38
CA VAL A 32 -5.56 11.73 -11.40
C VAL A 32 -4.42 10.75 -11.68
N ASP A 33 -3.56 11.05 -12.65
CA ASP A 33 -2.38 10.23 -12.97
C ASP A 33 -1.45 10.10 -11.76
N LEU A 34 -1.09 11.23 -11.14
CA LEU A 34 -0.21 11.27 -9.96
C LEU A 34 -0.80 10.48 -8.78
N LYS A 35 -2.12 10.55 -8.58
CA LYS A 35 -2.79 9.77 -7.53
C LYS A 35 -2.66 8.27 -7.80
N SER A 36 -2.88 7.84 -9.05
CA SER A 36 -2.74 6.44 -9.44
C SER A 36 -1.29 5.95 -9.24
N ASP A 37 -0.31 6.75 -9.65
CA ASP A 37 1.11 6.41 -9.48
C ASP A 37 1.52 6.32 -8.01
N ALA A 38 1.01 7.23 -7.16
CA ALA A 38 1.24 7.20 -5.73
C ALA A 38 0.65 5.94 -5.08
N GLN A 39 -0.55 5.52 -5.50
CA GLN A 39 -1.18 4.28 -5.03
C GLN A 39 -0.40 3.04 -5.49
N ALA A 40 0.04 3.00 -6.74
CA ALA A 40 0.88 1.92 -7.27
C ALA A 40 2.21 1.80 -6.52
N ALA A 41 2.89 2.93 -6.28
CA ALA A 41 4.13 2.97 -5.53
C ALA A 41 3.95 2.50 -4.08
N SER A 42 2.84 2.90 -3.44
CA SER A 42 2.51 2.49 -2.08
C SER A 42 2.25 0.98 -1.98
N LEU A 43 1.48 0.42 -2.93
CA LEU A 43 1.27 -1.02 -3.04
C LEU A 43 2.58 -1.79 -3.20
N LYS A 44 3.46 -1.33 -4.09
CA LYS A 44 4.77 -1.96 -4.30
C LYS A 44 5.64 -1.86 -3.04
N GLY A 45 5.57 -0.75 -2.32
CA GLY A 45 6.27 -0.56 -1.05
C GLY A 45 5.82 -1.55 0.02
N VAL A 46 4.51 -1.72 0.21
CA VAL A 46 3.96 -2.67 1.19
C VAL A 46 4.26 -4.12 0.78
N ALA A 47 4.13 -4.46 -0.51
CA ALA A 47 4.46 -5.78 -1.04
C ALA A 47 5.95 -6.12 -0.83
N GLY A 48 6.85 -5.17 -1.10
CA GLY A 48 8.28 -5.33 -0.83
C GLY A 48 8.62 -5.50 0.65
N ALA A 49 7.93 -4.75 1.52
CA ALA A 49 8.06 -4.91 2.96
C ALA A 49 7.60 -6.30 3.43
N ALA A 50 6.49 -6.81 2.89
CA ALA A 50 5.98 -8.14 3.21
C ALA A 50 6.92 -9.27 2.74
N ALA A 51 7.46 -9.18 1.51
CA ALA A 51 8.44 -10.14 1.00
C ALA A 51 9.76 -10.13 1.81
N SER A 52 10.20 -8.93 2.22
CA SER A 52 11.38 -8.79 3.07
C SER A 52 11.13 -9.39 4.45
N ALA A 53 9.97 -9.12 5.04
CA ALA A 53 9.57 -9.69 6.31
C ALA A 53 9.48 -11.22 6.26
N SER A 54 9.02 -11.81 5.14
CA SER A 54 8.99 -13.28 5.00
C SER A 54 10.38 -13.88 4.92
N ALA A 55 11.32 -13.25 4.21
CA ALA A 55 12.69 -13.74 4.14
C ALA A 55 13.38 -13.69 5.52
N ILE A 56 13.20 -12.59 6.25
CA ILE A 56 13.76 -12.42 7.61
C ILE A 56 13.14 -13.43 8.58
N ASN A 57 11.81 -13.57 8.55
CA ASN A 57 11.07 -14.53 9.37
C ASN A 57 11.54 -15.96 9.12
N TYR A 58 11.65 -16.37 7.85
CA TYR A 58 12.14 -17.70 7.49
C TYR A 58 13.57 -17.94 7.98
N GLY A 59 14.46 -16.95 7.86
CA GLY A 59 15.81 -17.03 8.42
C GLY A 59 15.82 -17.23 9.94
N GLY A 60 14.96 -16.53 10.66
CA GLY A 60 14.78 -16.72 12.11
C GLY A 60 14.20 -18.09 12.48
N CYS A 61 13.25 -18.59 11.69
CA CYS A 61 12.68 -19.93 11.81
C CYS A 61 13.71 -21.03 11.55
N ALA A 62 14.56 -20.88 10.55
CA ALA A 62 15.60 -21.86 10.23
C ALA A 62 16.58 -22.09 11.40
N ILE A 63 16.83 -21.05 12.21
CA ILE A 63 17.68 -21.13 13.42
C ILE A 63 16.95 -21.79 14.60
N SER A 64 15.62 -21.66 14.66
CA SER A 64 14.77 -22.19 15.74
C SER A 64 14.17 -23.55 15.39
N THR A 65 14.89 -24.38 14.62
CA THR A 65 14.42 -25.72 14.18
C THR A 65 13.07 -25.70 13.46
N ALA A 66 12.77 -24.59 12.77
CA ALA A 66 11.51 -24.31 12.11
C ALA A 66 10.26 -24.33 13.01
N ALA A 67 10.45 -24.29 14.34
CA ALA A 67 9.38 -24.18 15.31
C ALA A 67 9.01 -22.71 15.54
N SER A 68 7.71 -22.47 15.79
CA SER A 68 7.24 -21.12 16.11
C SER A 68 7.81 -20.61 17.43
N ASP A 69 8.29 -19.37 17.41
CA ASP A 69 8.87 -18.64 18.53
C ASP A 69 8.37 -17.19 18.50
N ALA A 70 7.87 -16.69 19.63
CA ALA A 70 7.24 -15.38 19.70
C ALA A 70 8.16 -14.21 19.30
N ASN A 71 9.49 -14.38 19.34
CA ASN A 71 10.44 -13.32 19.03
C ASN A 71 11.25 -13.58 17.75
N LYS A 72 11.40 -14.85 17.34
CA LYS A 72 12.31 -15.25 16.26
C LYS A 72 11.61 -15.91 15.07
N CYS A 73 10.45 -16.51 15.27
CA CYS A 73 9.78 -17.29 14.23
C CYS A 73 8.26 -17.22 14.35
N LYS A 74 7.63 -16.38 13.52
CA LYS A 74 6.17 -16.35 13.40
C LYS A 74 5.71 -17.43 12.43
N VAL A 75 4.58 -18.06 12.75
CA VAL A 75 3.91 -19.00 11.83
C VAL A 75 3.48 -18.24 10.58
N VAL A 76 3.95 -18.72 9.43
CA VAL A 76 3.56 -18.27 8.10
C VAL A 76 3.09 -19.51 7.33
N ASN A 77 1.77 -19.67 7.20
CA ASN A 77 1.13 -20.77 6.46
C ASN A 77 0.09 -20.30 5.43
N SER A 78 -0.13 -19.00 5.37
CA SER A 78 -1.08 -18.35 4.49
C SER A 78 -0.57 -16.96 4.15
N CYS A 79 -1.04 -16.41 3.03
CA CYS A 79 -0.70 -15.05 2.64
C CYS A 79 -1.06 -14.00 3.68
N ASP A 80 -2.10 -14.24 4.50
CA ASP A 80 -2.48 -13.31 5.57
C ASP A 80 -1.59 -13.44 6.80
N SER A 81 -1.11 -14.65 7.13
CA SER A 81 -0.28 -14.89 8.32
C SER A 81 1.06 -14.14 8.32
N ILE A 82 1.59 -13.74 7.15
CA ILE A 82 2.82 -12.95 7.06
C ILE A 82 2.70 -11.59 7.74
N LYS A 83 1.48 -11.07 7.96
CA LYS A 83 1.27 -9.82 8.71
C LYS A 83 1.88 -9.86 10.11
N GLN A 84 2.01 -11.05 10.70
CA GLN A 84 2.65 -11.27 12.00
C GLN A 84 4.15 -10.93 12.00
N ALA A 85 4.80 -10.96 10.83
CA ALA A 85 6.19 -10.56 10.64
C ALA A 85 6.35 -9.07 10.31
N LEU A 86 5.24 -8.35 10.05
CA LEU A 86 5.23 -6.90 9.90
C LEU A 86 5.12 -6.22 11.28
N SER A 87 5.60 -4.98 11.38
CA SER A 87 5.49 -4.17 12.60
C SER A 87 4.03 -4.04 13.04
N GLY A 88 3.72 -4.52 14.24
CA GLY A 88 2.37 -4.47 14.82
C GLY A 88 1.45 -5.63 14.46
N GLY A 89 1.90 -6.61 13.66
CA GLY A 89 1.12 -7.82 13.39
C GLY A 89 -0.11 -7.59 12.51
N VAL A 90 -0.16 -6.48 11.77
CA VAL A 90 -1.33 -6.05 11.01
C VAL A 90 -0.92 -5.49 9.65
N TRP A 91 -1.83 -5.63 8.68
CA TRP A 91 -1.71 -4.89 7.43
C TRP A 91 -1.98 -3.39 7.67
N PRO A 92 -1.29 -2.49 6.96
CA PRO A 92 -1.65 -1.08 6.97
C PRO A 92 -3.12 -0.89 6.55
N THR A 93 -3.76 0.15 7.08
CA THR A 93 -5.19 0.39 6.85
C THR A 93 -5.53 0.46 5.37
N GLY A 94 -6.57 -0.26 4.97
CA GLY A 94 -7.03 -0.30 3.58
C GLY A 94 -6.30 -1.32 2.69
N TYR A 95 -5.24 -1.97 3.18
CA TYR A 95 -4.59 -3.07 2.48
C TYR A 95 -5.20 -4.40 2.87
N SER A 96 -5.37 -5.28 1.90
CA SER A 96 -5.76 -6.67 2.16
C SER A 96 -5.01 -7.61 1.24
N VAL A 97 -4.80 -8.83 1.72
CA VAL A 97 -4.00 -9.83 1.02
C VAL A 97 -4.82 -11.08 0.78
N THR A 98 -4.61 -11.69 -0.37
CA THR A 98 -5.28 -12.92 -0.79
C THR A 98 -4.23 -13.88 -1.36
N GLY A 99 -4.55 -15.17 -1.36
CA GLY A 99 -3.65 -16.22 -1.82
C GLY A 99 -3.50 -17.33 -0.79
N ALA A 100 -3.16 -18.51 -1.29
CA ALA A 100 -2.83 -19.66 -0.46
C ALA A 100 -1.37 -19.60 -0.02
N GLY A 101 -1.10 -20.01 1.21
CA GLY A 101 0.25 -20.37 1.65
C GLY A 101 0.41 -21.88 1.70
N SER A 102 1.54 -22.33 2.21
CA SER A 102 1.82 -23.75 2.45
C SER A 102 2.02 -24.00 3.94
N VAL A 103 1.69 -25.20 4.41
CA VAL A 103 2.08 -25.65 5.76
C VAL A 103 3.49 -26.23 5.78
N THR A 104 4.07 -26.50 4.60
CA THR A 104 5.42 -27.05 4.47
C THR A 104 6.44 -25.93 4.59
N ASN A 105 7.23 -25.95 5.67
CA ASN A 105 8.29 -24.97 5.91
C ASN A 105 9.29 -24.92 4.73
N GLY A 106 9.71 -23.73 4.33
CA GLY A 106 10.59 -23.47 3.19
C GLY A 106 9.89 -23.41 1.83
N THR A 107 8.56 -23.63 1.77
CA THR A 107 7.81 -23.53 0.52
C THR A 107 7.43 -22.09 0.21
N SER A 108 7.84 -21.64 -0.97
CA SER A 108 7.43 -20.36 -1.54
C SER A 108 5.98 -20.36 -2.01
N SER A 109 5.27 -19.26 -1.80
CA SER A 109 3.89 -19.07 -2.28
C SER A 109 3.68 -17.64 -2.74
N THR A 110 2.91 -17.47 -3.83
CA THR A 110 2.59 -16.17 -4.40
C THR A 110 1.32 -15.62 -3.75
N CYS A 111 1.43 -14.42 -3.20
CA CYS A 111 0.36 -13.67 -2.57
C CYS A 111 -0.01 -12.45 -3.40
N THR A 112 -1.28 -12.08 -3.36
CA THR A 112 -1.83 -10.91 -4.05
C THR A 112 -2.25 -9.87 -3.04
N LEU A 113 -1.65 -8.69 -3.12
CA LEU A 113 -1.97 -7.52 -2.31
C LEU A 113 -2.90 -6.56 -3.07
N SER A 114 -3.90 -6.04 -2.36
CA SER A 114 -4.89 -5.09 -2.86
C SER A 114 -5.02 -3.89 -1.92
N LEU A 115 -5.46 -2.75 -2.47
CA LEU A 115 -5.71 -1.51 -1.74
C LEU A 115 -7.16 -1.08 -1.96
N SER A 116 -7.87 -0.76 -0.87
CA SER A 116 -9.26 -0.30 -0.94
C SER A 116 -9.39 0.97 -1.78
N GLY A 117 -10.32 0.95 -2.75
CA GLY A 117 -10.53 2.07 -3.68
C GLY A 117 -9.50 2.17 -4.81
N TYR A 118 -8.66 1.16 -5.01
CA TYR A 118 -7.73 1.05 -6.14
C TYR A 118 -7.82 -0.34 -6.75
N THR A 119 -8.17 -0.44 -8.03
CA THR A 119 -8.41 -1.73 -8.70
C THR A 119 -7.16 -2.55 -9.00
N PRO A 120 -6.00 -1.95 -9.34
CA PRO A 120 -4.80 -2.73 -9.59
C PRO A 120 -4.28 -3.41 -8.32
N THR A 121 -3.80 -4.64 -8.50
CA THR A 121 -3.18 -5.45 -7.45
C THR A 121 -1.70 -5.63 -7.74
N THR A 122 -0.92 -5.96 -6.71
CA THR A 122 0.47 -6.35 -6.87
C THR A 122 0.71 -7.71 -6.19
N THR A 123 1.70 -8.46 -6.67
CA THR A 123 2.02 -9.77 -6.11
C THR A 123 3.36 -9.73 -5.39
N PHE A 124 3.49 -10.54 -4.35
CA PHE A 124 4.74 -10.77 -3.66
C PHE A 124 4.83 -12.24 -3.24
N GLU A 125 6.05 -12.69 -2.94
CA GLU A 125 6.31 -14.07 -2.54
C GLU A 125 6.49 -14.12 -1.02
N ILE A 126 5.93 -15.16 -0.41
CA ILE A 126 6.19 -15.52 0.98
C ILE A 126 6.87 -16.88 1.04
N ILE A 127 7.64 -17.11 2.10
CA ILE A 127 8.20 -18.42 2.42
C ILE A 127 7.48 -18.91 3.67
N SER A 128 6.88 -20.09 3.56
CA SER A 128 6.16 -20.70 4.68
C SER A 128 7.13 -21.13 5.78
N ALA A 129 6.82 -20.85 7.03
CA ALA A 129 7.76 -21.02 8.15
C ALA A 129 7.03 -21.16 9.50
N GLY A 130 7.69 -21.75 10.49
CA GLY A 130 7.16 -21.84 11.86
C GLY A 130 5.99 -22.82 12.03
N ASN A 131 5.70 -23.63 11.02
CA ASN A 131 4.64 -24.64 11.08
C ASN A 131 5.09 -25.84 11.93
N PRO A 132 4.21 -26.35 12.83
CA PRO A 132 4.51 -27.47 13.71
C PRO A 132 4.69 -28.81 12.98
#